data_AF-A0A9D5RFF2-F1
#
_entry.id   AF-A0A9D5RFF2-F1
#
_cell.length_a   1.000
_cell.length_b   1.000
_cell.length_c   1.000
_cell.angle_alpha   90.00
_cell.angle_beta   90.00
_cell.angle_gamma   90.00
#
_symmetry.space_group_name_H-M   'P 1'
#
loop_
_entity.id
_entity.type
_entity.pdbx_description
1 polymer ?
#
loop_
_entity_poly.entity_id
_entity_poly.type
_entity_poly.pdbx_seq_one_letter_code
_entity_poly.pdbx_strand_id
1 'polypeptide(L)'
;MIGTEFIKGYGLGNQLFFYVTTRCVALEKGVDFGFINPGQVGNVAQSNMGMYFMDIDMGKEIPLKDKDKFKIFVEQDDRLYMGNSKHDMANGCYISGPDPKLFEVEDNTLIYGNLQDQSYFEKYRDQIKDWLKVKPEAESYEYTSDDLCIINIRGGEYTDHPELYLDRRYFLNAIEHMKEINSNMRFMVVTEDEEAAKKVLPEYECHHFDMGKDYVTIKNARYLILSNSSFSIMPVLSSTELKYAIAPKYWARHNISDGFWSSEQNIYTFLHYQDKKGKIFTADECRKELEKYKKTSRLYARRNVKPGKFRYFCQIIRRKCIYGVFYLKKIVRSLERRTGIIKRI
;
A
#
# COMPACT_ATOMS: atom_id res chain seq x y z
N MET A 1 -7.50 -28.23 -3.06
CA MET A 1 -6.66 -27.11 -2.62
C MET A 1 -6.86 -25.83 -3.45
N ILE A 2 -6.85 -24.66 -2.79
CA ILE A 2 -6.66 -23.34 -3.44
C ILE A 2 -5.22 -22.90 -3.27
N GLY A 3 -4.60 -22.28 -4.27
CA GLY A 3 -3.23 -21.80 -4.14
C GLY A 3 -2.91 -20.52 -4.90
N THR A 4 -1.68 -20.05 -4.74
CA THR A 4 -1.11 -18.98 -5.57
C THR A 4 0.41 -19.18 -5.65
N GLU A 5 1.12 -18.20 -6.21
CA GLU A 5 2.56 -18.30 -6.48
C GLU A 5 3.29 -17.07 -5.97
N PHE A 6 4.40 -17.29 -5.26
CA PHE A 6 5.33 -16.22 -4.93
C PHE A 6 6.36 -16.05 -6.05
N ILE A 7 6.33 -14.89 -6.69
CA ILE A 7 7.25 -14.51 -7.75
C ILE A 7 8.31 -13.58 -7.16
N LYS A 8 9.57 -13.82 -7.55
CA LYS A 8 10.70 -12.98 -7.15
C LYS A 8 10.45 -11.52 -7.54
N GLY A 9 10.65 -10.62 -6.57
CA GLY A 9 10.49 -9.17 -6.74
C GLY A 9 9.21 -8.60 -6.14
N TYR A 10 8.24 -9.43 -5.74
CA TYR A 10 7.11 -8.95 -4.95
C TYR A 10 7.58 -8.46 -3.57
N GLY A 11 7.20 -7.24 -3.20
CA GLY A 11 7.42 -6.71 -1.86
C GLY A 11 6.55 -7.41 -0.82
N LEU A 12 6.98 -7.38 0.45
CA LEU A 12 6.37 -8.16 1.52
C LEU A 12 4.88 -7.89 1.68
N GLY A 13 4.44 -6.63 1.57
CA GLY A 13 3.02 -6.28 1.66
C GLY A 13 2.16 -7.06 0.67
N ASN A 14 2.59 -7.14 -0.60
CA ASN A 14 1.88 -7.91 -1.63
C ASN A 14 1.93 -9.42 -1.33
N GLN A 15 3.08 -9.93 -0.90
CA GLN A 15 3.21 -11.34 -0.51
C GLN A 15 2.21 -11.70 0.60
N LEU A 16 2.06 -10.85 1.62
CA LEU A 16 1.12 -11.08 2.71
C LEU A 16 -0.35 -10.98 2.25
N PHE A 17 -0.67 -10.13 1.27
CA PHE A 17 -2.01 -10.15 0.64
C PHE A 17 -2.27 -11.47 -0.10
N PHE A 18 -1.31 -11.95 -0.88
CA PHE A 18 -1.43 -13.24 -1.57
C PHE A 18 -1.62 -14.37 -0.57
N TYR A 19 -0.85 -14.35 0.52
CA TYR A 19 -0.97 -15.29 1.63
C TYR A 19 -2.38 -15.27 2.25
N VAL A 20 -2.80 -14.12 2.76
CA VAL A 20 -4.06 -13.94 3.50
C VAL A 20 -5.27 -14.22 2.62
N THR A 21 -5.32 -13.66 1.41
CA THR A 21 -6.46 -13.85 0.51
C THR A 21 -6.58 -15.31 0.07
N THR A 22 -5.48 -15.98 -0.28
CA THR A 22 -5.50 -17.41 -0.64
C THR A 22 -6.01 -18.26 0.51
N ARG A 23 -5.52 -18.01 1.73
CA ARG A 23 -5.92 -18.77 2.92
C ARG A 23 -7.38 -18.51 3.30
N CYS A 24 -7.88 -17.29 3.18
CA CYS A 24 -9.30 -16.96 3.40
C CYS A 24 -10.21 -17.65 2.39
N VAL A 25 -9.86 -17.63 1.10
CA VAL A 25 -10.64 -18.29 0.05
C VAL A 25 -10.67 -19.81 0.26
N ALA A 26 -9.54 -20.42 0.60
CA ALA A 26 -9.48 -21.86 0.92
C ALA A 26 -10.34 -22.21 2.15
N LEU A 27 -10.26 -21.38 3.19
CA LEU A 27 -11.03 -21.56 4.43
C LEU A 27 -12.54 -21.46 4.17
N GLU A 28 -13.00 -20.47 3.40
CA GLU A 28 -14.42 -20.31 3.03
C GLU A 28 -14.94 -21.55 2.27
N LYS A 29 -14.08 -22.22 1.50
CA LYS A 29 -14.41 -23.42 0.71
C LYS A 29 -14.24 -24.74 1.48
N GLY A 30 -13.62 -24.71 2.66
CA GLY A 30 -13.31 -25.92 3.43
C GLY A 30 -12.30 -26.84 2.75
N VAL A 31 -11.35 -26.28 2.00
CA VAL A 31 -10.30 -27.03 1.29
C VAL A 31 -8.91 -26.60 1.75
N ASP A 32 -7.90 -27.42 1.46
CA ASP A 32 -6.50 -27.07 1.76
C ASP A 32 -6.05 -25.80 1.01
N PHE A 33 -5.03 -25.14 1.53
CA PHE A 33 -4.32 -24.07 0.83
C PHE A 33 -2.86 -24.45 0.55
N GLY A 34 -2.25 -23.81 -0.44
CA GLY A 34 -0.86 -24.05 -0.79
C GLY A 34 -0.26 -22.99 -1.69
N PHE A 35 1.07 -23.04 -1.87
CA PHE A 35 1.78 -22.07 -2.68
C PHE A 35 2.86 -22.71 -3.54
N ILE A 36 3.05 -22.15 -4.73
CA ILE A 36 4.25 -22.35 -5.54
C ILE A 36 5.34 -21.40 -5.00
N ASN A 37 6.55 -21.92 -4.82
CA ASN A 37 7.72 -21.20 -4.29
C ASN A 37 7.53 -20.60 -2.88
N PRO A 38 7.05 -21.36 -1.87
CA PRO A 38 6.80 -20.83 -0.53
C PRO A 38 8.06 -20.23 0.13
N GLY A 39 9.26 -20.71 -0.23
CA GLY A 39 10.53 -20.15 0.25
C GLY A 39 10.85 -18.72 -0.21
N GLN A 40 10.05 -18.10 -1.08
CA GLN A 40 10.21 -16.69 -1.46
C GLN A 40 9.56 -15.71 -0.47
N VAL A 41 8.73 -16.18 0.47
CA VAL A 41 8.05 -15.30 1.42
C VAL A 41 9.05 -14.64 2.35
N GLY A 42 8.95 -13.31 2.49
CA GLY A 42 9.89 -12.49 3.26
C GLY A 42 11.23 -12.23 2.55
N ASN A 43 11.46 -12.82 1.38
CA ASN A 43 12.63 -12.54 0.55
C ASN A 43 12.29 -11.50 -0.51
N VAL A 44 12.62 -10.25 -0.22
CA VAL A 44 12.30 -9.05 -0.99
C VAL A 44 13.58 -8.31 -1.39
N ALA A 45 13.46 -7.28 -2.24
CA ALA A 45 14.64 -6.52 -2.68
C ALA A 45 15.44 -5.90 -1.51
N GLN A 46 14.75 -5.60 -0.40
CA GLN A 46 15.32 -4.97 0.80
C GLN A 46 15.73 -5.96 1.90
N SER A 47 15.39 -7.26 1.79
CA SER A 47 15.71 -8.25 2.83
C SER A 47 15.67 -9.68 2.27
N ASN A 48 16.65 -10.51 2.63
CA ASN A 48 16.72 -11.92 2.24
C ASN A 48 16.77 -12.85 3.46
N MET A 49 16.13 -12.43 4.56
CA MET A 49 16.09 -13.16 5.82
C MET A 49 14.81 -13.98 6.00
N GLY A 50 13.95 -14.03 4.97
CA GLY A 50 12.61 -14.60 5.07
C GLY A 50 11.77 -13.96 6.17
N MET A 51 10.78 -14.70 6.66
CA MET A 51 9.89 -14.29 7.75
C MET A 51 10.48 -14.62 9.13
N TYR A 52 11.74 -14.29 9.41
CA TYR A 52 12.41 -14.68 10.67
C TYR A 52 11.64 -14.32 11.96
N PHE A 53 10.82 -13.26 11.93
CA PHE A 53 10.04 -12.74 13.05
C PHE A 53 8.61 -13.33 13.17
N MET A 54 8.20 -14.24 12.28
CA MET A 54 6.89 -14.92 12.30
C MET A 54 7.01 -16.37 11.86
N ASP A 55 6.21 -17.26 12.47
CA ASP A 55 6.05 -18.63 11.97
C ASP A 55 4.86 -18.69 11.02
N ILE A 56 5.12 -18.46 9.72
CA ILE A 56 4.07 -18.49 8.69
C ILE A 56 3.83 -19.93 8.23
N ASP A 57 2.63 -20.44 8.49
CA ASP A 57 2.14 -21.69 7.90
C ASP A 57 1.84 -21.50 6.42
N MET A 58 2.71 -22.04 5.56
CA MET A 58 2.61 -21.99 4.10
C MET A 58 1.68 -23.06 3.51
N GLY A 59 1.02 -23.88 4.33
CA GLY A 59 0.20 -24.98 3.83
C GLY A 59 1.01 -25.97 2.98
N LYS A 60 0.43 -26.45 1.88
CA LYS A 60 1.09 -27.42 1.01
C LYS A 60 1.94 -26.73 -0.06
N GLU A 61 3.19 -27.14 -0.20
CA GLU A 61 3.99 -26.72 -1.35
C GLU A 61 3.42 -27.33 -2.64
N ILE A 62 3.22 -26.47 -3.64
CA ILE A 62 2.78 -26.86 -4.97
C ILE A 62 4.02 -26.87 -5.86
N PRO A 63 4.50 -28.05 -6.31
CA PRO A 63 5.64 -28.11 -7.23
C PRO A 63 5.33 -27.33 -8.51
N LEU A 64 6.27 -26.54 -9.01
CA LEU A 64 6.07 -25.74 -10.23
C LEU A 64 5.64 -26.58 -11.44
N LYS A 65 6.13 -27.83 -11.52
CA LYS A 65 5.76 -28.82 -12.56
C LYS A 65 4.29 -29.27 -12.51
N ASP A 66 3.58 -28.99 -11.42
CA ASP A 66 2.18 -29.35 -11.22
C ASP A 66 1.24 -28.17 -11.47
N LYS A 67 1.77 -26.99 -11.82
CA LYS A 67 0.97 -25.76 -12.04
C LYS A 67 -0.12 -25.94 -13.11
N ASP A 68 0.16 -26.70 -14.15
CA ASP A 68 -0.77 -27.02 -15.25
C ASP A 68 -1.92 -27.95 -14.84
N LYS A 69 -1.82 -28.60 -13.67
CA LYS A 69 -2.88 -29.43 -13.10
C LYS A 69 -3.97 -28.62 -12.38
N PHE A 70 -3.76 -27.32 -12.18
CA PHE A 70 -4.71 -26.43 -11.52
C PHE A 70 -5.48 -25.60 -12.54
N LYS A 71 -6.73 -25.27 -12.21
CA LYS A 71 -7.44 -24.18 -12.88
C LYS A 71 -6.74 -22.86 -12.54
N ILE A 72 -6.67 -21.94 -13.49
CA ILE A 72 -6.08 -20.61 -13.26
C ILE A 72 -7.21 -19.58 -13.22
N PHE A 73 -7.36 -18.92 -12.09
CA PHE A 73 -8.18 -17.73 -11.94
C PHE A 73 -7.27 -16.49 -11.92
N VAL A 74 -7.57 -15.51 -12.77
CA VAL A 74 -6.92 -14.20 -12.76
C VAL A 74 -7.98 -13.15 -12.49
N GLU A 75 -7.79 -12.41 -11.42
CA GLU A 75 -8.65 -11.30 -11.01
C GLU A 75 -8.74 -10.24 -12.13
N GLN A 76 -9.89 -9.58 -12.21
CA GLN A 76 -10.09 -8.44 -13.10
C GLN A 76 -8.94 -7.42 -13.05
N ASP A 77 -8.48 -7.00 -14.23
CA ASP A 77 -7.38 -6.05 -14.41
C ASP A 77 -7.80 -4.89 -15.32
N ASP A 78 -8.56 -3.95 -14.75
CA ASP A 78 -8.94 -2.70 -15.40
C ASP A 78 -7.82 -1.66 -15.29
N ARG A 79 -7.52 -1.00 -16.41
CA ARG A 79 -6.39 -0.07 -16.57
C ARG A 79 -6.81 1.29 -17.10
N LEU A 80 -6.24 2.35 -16.53
CA LEU A 80 -6.30 3.71 -17.11
C LEU A 80 -4.96 4.10 -17.74
N TYR A 81 -4.98 4.38 -19.05
CA TYR A 81 -3.81 4.87 -19.78
C TYR A 81 -3.73 6.40 -19.71
N MET A 82 -2.79 6.92 -18.93
CA MET A 82 -2.70 8.35 -18.60
C MET A 82 -1.29 8.91 -18.73
N GLY A 83 -1.20 10.19 -19.07
CA GLY A 83 0.07 10.94 -19.18
C GLY A 83 0.65 11.36 -17.82
N ASN A 84 0.62 10.46 -16.85
CA ASN A 84 1.08 10.70 -15.50
C ASN A 84 2.55 10.30 -15.32
N SER A 85 2.91 9.15 -15.88
CA SER A 85 4.26 8.60 -15.89
C SER A 85 4.50 7.79 -17.16
N LYS A 86 5.76 7.36 -17.41
CA LYS A 86 6.04 6.43 -18.52
C LYS A 86 5.28 5.11 -18.34
N HIS A 87 5.19 4.63 -17.10
CA HIS A 87 4.47 3.41 -16.74
C HIS A 87 2.97 3.50 -17.06
N ASP A 88 2.30 4.56 -16.60
CA ASP A 88 0.85 4.75 -16.83
C ASP A 88 0.51 4.90 -18.33
N MET A 89 1.45 5.39 -19.14
CA MET A 89 1.26 5.50 -20.58
C MET A 89 1.41 4.15 -21.30
N ALA A 90 2.37 3.31 -20.87
CA ALA A 90 2.69 2.05 -21.53
C ALA A 90 1.81 0.88 -21.05
N ASN A 91 1.70 0.73 -19.72
CA ASN A 91 1.06 -0.40 -19.06
C ASN A 91 -0.32 -0.04 -18.52
N GLY A 92 -0.56 1.23 -18.23
CA GLY A 92 -1.78 1.70 -17.58
C GLY A 92 -1.70 1.59 -16.05
N CYS A 93 -2.41 2.49 -15.39
CA CYS A 93 -2.62 2.47 -13.95
C CYS A 93 -3.71 1.45 -13.62
N TYR A 94 -3.44 0.51 -12.71
CA TYR A 94 -4.42 -0.47 -12.23
C TYR A 94 -5.53 0.23 -11.44
N ILE A 95 -6.79 -0.09 -11.73
CA ILE A 95 -7.97 0.56 -11.13
C ILE A 95 -9.09 -0.41 -10.80
N SER A 96 -8.85 -1.73 -10.77
CA SER A 96 -9.93 -2.67 -10.45
C SER A 96 -10.37 -2.55 -8.98
N GLY A 97 -11.63 -2.88 -8.74
CA GLY A 97 -12.17 -3.21 -7.43
C GLY A 97 -12.16 -4.70 -7.16
N PRO A 98 -12.98 -5.18 -6.20
CA PRO A 98 -13.11 -6.60 -5.95
C PRO A 98 -13.75 -7.29 -7.16
N ASP A 99 -13.26 -8.49 -7.48
CA ASP A 99 -13.84 -9.40 -8.47
C ASP A 99 -14.71 -10.43 -7.73
N PRO A 100 -16.06 -10.36 -7.85
CA PRO A 100 -16.95 -11.28 -7.17
C PRO A 100 -16.70 -12.75 -7.51
N LYS A 101 -16.13 -13.04 -8.68
CA LYS A 101 -15.83 -14.41 -9.12
C LYS A 101 -14.73 -15.06 -8.28
N LEU A 102 -13.93 -14.28 -7.55
CA LEU A 102 -12.98 -14.85 -6.60
C LEU A 102 -13.68 -15.70 -5.53
N PHE A 103 -14.89 -15.32 -5.10
CA PHE A 103 -15.68 -16.10 -4.14
C PHE A 103 -16.29 -17.37 -4.76
N GLU A 104 -16.36 -17.43 -6.10
CA GLU A 104 -16.94 -18.53 -6.86
C GLU A 104 -15.90 -19.59 -7.24
N VAL A 105 -14.60 -19.34 -7.05
CA VAL A 105 -13.56 -20.30 -7.44
C VAL A 105 -13.80 -21.66 -6.79
N GLU A 106 -13.56 -22.70 -7.59
CA GLU A 106 -13.73 -24.08 -7.19
C GLU A 106 -12.43 -24.63 -6.60
N ASP A 107 -12.53 -25.82 -6.02
CA ASP A 107 -11.35 -26.54 -5.59
C ASP A 107 -10.36 -26.76 -6.75
N ASN A 108 -9.08 -26.94 -6.42
CA ASN A 108 -7.99 -27.14 -7.39
C ASN A 108 -7.77 -25.94 -8.32
N THR A 109 -7.76 -24.73 -7.74
CA THR A 109 -7.57 -23.45 -8.46
C THR A 109 -6.37 -22.67 -7.91
N LEU A 110 -5.54 -22.14 -8.81
CA LEU A 110 -4.55 -21.11 -8.51
C LEU A 110 -5.14 -19.73 -8.79
N ILE A 111 -5.13 -18.86 -7.79
CA ILE A 111 -5.63 -17.48 -7.89
C ILE A 111 -4.47 -16.51 -8.10
N TYR A 112 -4.65 -15.55 -9.01
CA TYR A 112 -3.70 -14.50 -9.34
C TYR A 112 -4.42 -13.16 -9.43
N GLY A 113 -3.73 -12.07 -9.11
CA GLY A 113 -4.33 -10.74 -9.16
C GLY A 113 -3.59 -9.74 -8.29
N ASN A 114 -4.27 -8.65 -7.98
CA ASN A 114 -3.85 -7.74 -6.92
C ASN A 114 -4.22 -8.34 -5.56
N LEU A 115 -5.42 -8.93 -5.44
CA LEU A 115 -5.88 -9.70 -4.27
C LEU A 115 -5.82 -8.93 -2.94
N GLN A 116 -6.01 -7.60 -2.97
CA GLN A 116 -5.87 -6.73 -1.80
C GLN A 116 -7.19 -6.22 -1.23
N ASP A 117 -8.33 -6.57 -1.84
CA ASP A 117 -9.61 -6.02 -1.39
C ASP A 117 -9.98 -6.55 -0.01
N GLN A 118 -10.41 -5.62 0.86
CA GLN A 118 -10.82 -5.94 2.23
C GLN A 118 -11.90 -7.02 2.28
N SER A 119 -12.84 -7.03 1.33
CA SER A 119 -13.96 -7.99 1.32
C SER A 119 -13.50 -9.44 1.19
N TYR A 120 -12.28 -9.68 0.69
CA TYR A 120 -11.75 -11.03 0.54
C TYR A 120 -11.36 -11.69 1.86
N PHE A 121 -11.08 -10.90 2.90
CA PHE A 121 -10.45 -11.40 4.13
C PHE A 121 -11.03 -10.84 5.43
N GLU A 122 -11.83 -9.77 5.38
CA GLU A 122 -12.34 -9.10 6.60
C GLU A 122 -13.09 -10.03 7.55
N LYS A 123 -13.90 -10.94 7.00
CA LYS A 123 -14.65 -11.95 7.77
C LYS A 123 -13.75 -12.81 8.67
N TYR A 124 -12.46 -12.92 8.31
CA TYR A 124 -11.47 -13.77 8.96
C TYR A 124 -10.42 -12.96 9.73
N ARG A 125 -10.70 -11.69 10.06
CA ARG A 125 -9.74 -10.78 10.72
C ARG A 125 -9.09 -11.39 11.97
N ASP A 126 -9.85 -12.07 12.82
CA ASP A 126 -9.30 -12.64 14.05
C ASP A 126 -8.39 -13.84 13.79
N GLN A 127 -8.72 -14.68 12.80
CA GLN A 127 -7.83 -15.75 12.34
C GLN A 127 -6.55 -15.17 11.72
N ILE A 128 -6.65 -14.08 10.96
CA ILE A 128 -5.48 -13.42 10.35
C ILE A 128 -4.51 -12.89 11.41
N LYS A 129 -5.01 -12.39 12.55
CA LYS A 129 -4.15 -11.98 13.68
C LYS A 129 -3.33 -13.15 14.23
N ASP A 130 -3.92 -14.34 14.28
CA ASP A 130 -3.22 -15.55 14.71
C ASP A 130 -2.22 -16.03 13.64
N TRP A 131 -2.62 -16.02 12.37
CA TRP A 131 -1.77 -16.44 11.25
C TRP A 131 -0.54 -15.56 11.04
N LEU A 132 -0.66 -14.27 11.35
CA LEU A 132 0.40 -13.26 11.23
C LEU A 132 0.98 -12.90 12.61
N LYS A 133 0.88 -13.80 13.59
CA LYS A 133 1.38 -13.57 14.93
C LYS A 133 2.90 -13.44 14.93
N VAL A 134 3.38 -12.36 15.52
CA VAL A 134 4.82 -12.10 15.73
C VAL A 134 5.33 -13.01 16.85
N LYS A 135 6.54 -13.54 16.70
CA LYS A 135 7.19 -14.35 17.74
C LYS A 135 7.40 -13.53 19.02
N PRO A 136 7.23 -14.12 20.22
CA PRO A 136 7.42 -13.40 21.48
C PRO A 136 8.75 -12.64 21.59
N GLU A 137 9.83 -13.20 21.06
CA GLU A 137 11.18 -12.60 21.05
C GLU A 137 11.36 -11.44 20.06
N ALA A 138 10.49 -11.33 19.05
CA ALA A 138 10.49 -10.22 18.08
C ALA A 138 9.39 -9.19 18.37
N GLU A 139 8.42 -9.52 19.21
CA GLU A 139 7.35 -8.62 19.61
C GLU A 139 7.89 -7.48 20.49
N SER A 140 7.42 -6.25 20.25
CA SER A 140 7.89 -5.07 20.96
C SER A 140 6.80 -3.99 21.03
N TYR A 141 6.67 -3.41 22.22
CA TYR A 141 5.79 -2.28 22.51
C TYR A 141 6.58 -1.00 22.82
N GLU A 142 7.87 -0.96 22.44
CA GLU A 142 8.80 0.16 22.71
C GLU A 142 8.22 1.51 22.29
N TYR A 143 7.49 1.54 21.16
CA TYR A 143 6.89 2.75 20.60
C TYR A 143 5.36 2.77 20.68
N THR A 144 4.77 1.98 21.58
CA THR A 144 3.33 1.98 21.85
C THR A 144 3.01 3.01 22.91
N SER A 145 2.49 4.17 22.50
CA SER A 145 2.11 5.24 23.43
C SER A 145 0.83 5.96 23.00
N ASP A 146 0.15 6.58 23.97
CA ASP A 146 -1.03 7.44 23.74
C ASP A 146 -0.68 8.84 23.23
N ASP A 147 0.59 9.21 23.27
CA ASP A 147 1.11 10.51 22.84
C ASP A 147 2.10 10.41 21.67
N LEU A 148 2.23 9.25 21.02
CA LEU A 148 3.15 9.04 19.90
C LEU A 148 2.41 8.60 18.64
N CYS A 149 2.63 9.33 17.56
CA CYS A 149 2.21 8.96 16.22
C CYS A 149 3.40 8.49 15.39
N ILE A 150 3.31 7.27 14.85
CA ILE A 150 4.31 6.74 13.93
C ILE A 150 3.98 7.18 12.50
N ILE A 151 4.97 7.74 11.81
CA ILE A 151 4.87 8.16 10.41
C ILE A 151 5.63 7.14 9.56
N ASN A 152 4.91 6.35 8.77
CA ASN A 152 5.54 5.50 7.77
C ASN A 152 5.78 6.30 6.48
N ILE A 153 7.04 6.53 6.14
CA ILE A 153 7.42 7.14 4.86
C ILE A 153 7.95 6.06 3.92
N ARG A 154 7.40 6.01 2.71
CA ARG A 154 7.92 5.20 1.61
C ARG A 154 8.90 6.02 0.77
N GLY A 155 10.17 5.64 0.78
CA GLY A 155 11.23 6.20 -0.06
C GLY A 155 11.63 5.22 -1.17
N GLY A 156 12.94 5.05 -1.36
CA GLY A 156 13.52 4.14 -2.35
C GLY A 156 13.06 4.47 -3.77
N GLU A 157 12.52 3.47 -4.46
CA GLU A 157 12.07 3.59 -5.85
C GLU A 157 10.97 4.64 -6.05
N TYR A 158 10.26 5.06 -5.00
CA TYR A 158 9.20 6.06 -5.14
C TYR A 158 9.78 7.47 -5.36
N THR A 159 10.99 7.74 -4.89
CA THR A 159 11.55 9.11 -4.76
C THR A 159 11.68 9.91 -6.06
N ASP A 160 11.63 9.23 -7.21
CA ASP A 160 11.69 9.84 -8.56
C ASP A 160 10.37 9.71 -9.35
N HIS A 161 9.30 9.27 -8.69
CA HIS A 161 7.98 9.06 -9.27
C HIS A 161 6.96 10.02 -8.66
N PRO A 162 6.72 11.21 -9.25
CA PRO A 162 5.80 12.21 -8.71
C PRO A 162 4.36 11.73 -8.54
N GLU A 163 3.95 10.73 -9.31
CA GLU A 163 2.66 10.09 -9.18
C GLU A 163 2.53 9.25 -7.90
N LEU A 164 3.65 8.69 -7.40
CA LEU A 164 3.74 7.82 -6.21
C LEU A 164 4.22 8.53 -4.95
N TYR A 165 5.23 9.40 -5.07
CA TYR A 165 5.96 9.96 -3.92
C TYR A 165 5.17 11.03 -3.20
N LEU A 166 4.69 10.72 -1.99
CA LEU A 166 3.96 11.67 -1.17
C LEU A 166 4.85 12.87 -0.81
N ASP A 167 4.32 14.07 -1.03
CA ASP A 167 5.08 15.28 -0.76
C ASP A 167 5.03 15.67 0.73
N ARG A 168 5.82 16.69 1.10
CA ARG A 168 5.85 17.21 2.48
C ARG A 168 4.47 17.57 3.00
N ARG A 169 3.64 18.14 2.11
CA ARG A 169 2.38 18.75 2.48
C ARG A 169 1.40 17.68 2.94
N TYR A 170 1.41 16.51 2.31
CA TYR A 170 0.64 15.36 2.80
C TYR A 170 0.94 15.08 4.28
N PHE A 171 2.21 14.91 4.63
CA PHE A 171 2.62 14.57 5.99
C PHE A 171 2.36 15.71 6.98
N LEU A 172 2.62 16.96 6.61
CA LEU A 172 2.38 18.10 7.50
C LEU A 172 0.89 18.28 7.81
N ASN A 173 0.02 18.19 6.81
CA ASN A 173 -1.43 18.25 7.04
C ASN A 173 -1.89 17.09 7.95
N ALA A 174 -1.33 15.89 7.78
CA ALA A 174 -1.67 14.74 8.61
C ALA A 174 -1.18 14.91 10.06
N ILE A 175 0.00 15.51 10.24
CA ILE A 175 0.54 15.89 11.55
C ILE A 175 -0.36 16.93 12.23
N GLU A 176 -0.82 17.94 11.50
CA GLU A 176 -1.77 18.94 12.01
C GLU A 176 -3.06 18.27 12.49
N HIS A 177 -3.64 17.36 11.68
CA HIS A 177 -4.83 16.59 12.08
C HIS A 177 -4.58 15.73 13.33
N MET A 178 -3.44 15.06 13.43
CA MET A 178 -3.10 14.28 14.63
C MET A 178 -2.91 15.16 15.88
N LYS A 179 -2.46 16.42 15.72
CA LYS A 179 -2.39 17.39 16.81
C LYS A 179 -3.74 17.94 17.24
N GLU A 180 -4.73 17.94 16.35
CA GLU A 180 -6.13 18.23 16.72
C GLU A 180 -6.72 17.12 17.61
N ILE A 181 -6.32 15.87 17.39
CA ILE A 181 -6.70 14.73 18.23
C ILE A 181 -6.02 14.80 19.60
N ASN A 182 -4.72 15.11 19.63
CA ASN A 182 -3.95 15.30 20.85
C ASN A 182 -2.89 16.39 20.64
N SER A 183 -3.04 17.54 21.31
CA SER A 183 -2.13 18.68 21.14
C SER A 183 -0.69 18.39 21.57
N ASN A 184 -0.48 17.38 22.42
CA ASN A 184 0.85 16.94 22.89
C ASN A 184 1.42 15.80 22.05
N MET A 185 0.82 15.46 20.90
CA MET A 185 1.27 14.36 20.05
C MET A 185 2.73 14.56 19.61
N ARG A 186 3.56 13.57 19.91
CA ARG A 186 4.91 13.39 19.40
C ARG A 186 4.87 12.58 18.11
N PHE A 187 5.89 12.73 17.29
CA PHE A 187 5.96 12.09 15.97
C PHE A 187 7.33 11.46 15.75
N MET A 188 7.34 10.25 15.21
CA MET A 188 8.55 9.53 14.85
C MET A 188 8.38 8.90 13.47
N VAL A 189 9.38 9.04 12.62
CA VAL A 189 9.38 8.44 11.27
C VAL A 189 10.00 7.05 11.32
N VAL A 190 9.32 6.09 10.70
CA VAL A 190 9.83 4.75 10.40
C VAL A 190 9.81 4.56 8.89
N THR A 191 10.96 4.21 8.31
CA THR A 191 11.16 4.20 6.85
C THR A 191 12.22 3.18 6.46
N GLU A 192 12.15 2.67 5.23
CA GLU A 192 13.26 1.92 4.63
C GLU A 192 14.35 2.82 4.02
N ASP A 193 14.11 4.13 3.97
CA ASP A 193 15.00 5.13 3.36
C ASP A 193 15.03 6.40 4.20
N GLU A 194 15.97 6.44 5.16
CA GLU A 194 16.14 7.60 6.04
C GLU A 194 16.56 8.84 5.29
N GLU A 195 17.36 8.71 4.22
CA GLU A 195 17.81 9.88 3.47
C GLU A 195 16.64 10.59 2.79
N ALA A 196 15.75 9.83 2.15
CA ALA A 196 14.55 10.35 1.54
C ALA A 196 13.62 10.96 2.60
N ALA A 197 13.40 10.26 3.72
CA ALA A 197 12.58 10.74 4.81
C ALA A 197 13.11 12.05 5.42
N LYS A 198 14.41 12.15 5.70
CA LYS A 198 15.06 13.38 6.20
C LYS A 198 15.03 14.53 5.19
N LYS A 199 14.92 14.25 3.88
CA LYS A 199 14.64 15.28 2.86
C LYS A 199 13.17 15.74 2.91
N VAL A 200 12.25 14.89 3.36
CA VAL A 200 10.83 15.20 3.49
C VAL A 200 10.49 15.91 4.80
N LEU A 201 10.87 15.32 5.93
CA LEU A 201 10.57 15.68 7.31
C LEU A 201 11.85 15.75 8.16
N PRO A 202 12.78 16.69 7.91
CA PRO A 202 14.02 16.82 8.69
C PRO A 202 13.81 17.23 10.17
N GLU A 203 12.60 17.65 10.54
CA GLU A 203 12.25 18.08 11.91
C GLU A 203 11.79 16.94 12.81
N TYR A 204 11.83 15.70 12.35
CA TYR A 204 11.35 14.56 13.12
C TYR A 204 12.41 13.48 13.19
N GLU A 205 12.49 12.84 14.35
CA GLU A 205 13.29 11.65 14.55
C GLU A 205 12.92 10.60 13.50
N CYS A 206 13.93 9.96 12.91
CA CYS A 206 13.77 9.08 11.78
C CYS A 206 14.64 7.85 11.95
N HIS A 207 13.99 6.69 11.93
CA HIS A 207 14.63 5.39 12.08
C HIS A 207 14.40 4.51 10.86
N HIS A 208 15.46 3.79 10.50
CA HIS A 208 15.39 2.55 9.75
C HIS A 208 15.93 1.43 10.65
N PHE A 209 15.07 0.49 11.05
CA PHE A 209 15.49 -0.65 11.86
C PHE A 209 15.84 -1.83 10.96
N ASP A 210 15.03 -2.88 11.01
CA ASP A 210 14.99 -3.97 10.06
C ASP A 210 13.52 -4.28 9.73
N MET A 211 13.30 -5.18 8.78
CA MET A 211 11.95 -5.52 8.32
C MET A 211 11.01 -5.97 9.45
N GLY A 212 11.51 -6.73 10.42
CA GLY A 212 10.71 -7.24 11.55
C GLY A 212 10.37 -6.13 12.56
N LYS A 213 11.36 -5.34 12.99
CA LYS A 213 11.15 -4.22 13.91
C LYS A 213 10.31 -3.11 13.28
N ASP A 214 10.48 -2.83 11.99
CA ASP A 214 9.61 -1.89 11.26
C ASP A 214 8.15 -2.41 11.22
N TYR A 215 7.95 -3.70 10.92
CA TYR A 215 6.61 -4.33 10.94
C TYR A 215 5.96 -4.19 12.32
N VAL A 216 6.67 -4.57 13.38
CA VAL A 216 6.17 -4.58 14.76
C VAL A 216 5.89 -3.17 15.27
N THR A 217 6.76 -2.22 14.94
CA THR A 217 6.56 -0.80 15.30
C THR A 217 5.29 -0.24 14.67
N ILE A 218 4.98 -0.59 13.42
CA ILE A 218 3.73 -0.21 12.77
C ILE A 218 2.54 -0.97 13.38
N LYS A 219 2.66 -2.28 13.58
CA LYS A 219 1.59 -3.14 14.15
C LYS A 219 1.12 -2.65 15.51
N ASN A 220 2.04 -2.25 16.38
CA ASN A 220 1.74 -1.87 17.77
C ASN A 220 1.62 -0.36 17.99
N ALA A 221 1.64 0.45 16.92
CA ALA A 221 1.39 1.88 17.02
C ALA A 221 -0.10 2.18 17.24
N ARG A 222 -0.39 3.12 18.15
CA ARG A 222 -1.77 3.57 18.41
C ARG A 222 -2.23 4.62 17.40
N TYR A 223 -1.32 5.48 16.96
CA TYR A 223 -1.58 6.53 15.97
C TYR A 223 -0.61 6.40 14.80
N LEU A 224 -1.15 6.41 13.57
CA LEU A 224 -0.37 6.19 12.35
C LEU A 224 -0.64 7.22 11.27
N ILE A 225 0.42 7.68 10.61
CA ILE A 225 0.36 8.34 9.31
C ILE A 225 1.06 7.43 8.31
N LEU A 226 0.31 6.84 7.40
CA LEU A 226 0.78 5.83 6.46
C LEU A 226 1.18 6.45 5.12
N SER A 227 2.07 5.75 4.42
CA SER A 227 2.32 5.94 2.99
C SER A 227 1.43 5.03 2.14
N ASN A 228 1.45 5.25 0.82
CA ASN A 228 0.79 4.42 -0.20
C ASN A 228 1.54 3.10 -0.46
N SER A 229 1.87 2.36 0.59
CA SER A 229 2.60 1.09 0.53
C SER A 229 1.73 -0.03 1.10
N SER A 230 1.67 -1.17 0.40
CA SER A 230 0.98 -2.36 0.90
C SER A 230 1.65 -2.95 2.14
N PHE A 231 2.93 -2.64 2.40
CA PHE A 231 3.70 -3.13 3.56
C PHE A 231 2.98 -2.88 4.88
N SER A 232 2.41 -1.68 5.05
CA SER A 232 1.80 -1.25 6.31
C SER A 232 0.42 -1.84 6.55
N ILE A 233 -0.25 -2.38 5.52
CA ILE A 233 -1.66 -2.77 5.66
C ILE A 233 -1.83 -3.98 6.58
N MET A 234 -1.02 -5.02 6.42
CA MET A 234 -1.13 -6.23 7.24
C MET A 234 -0.79 -6.00 8.72
N PRO A 235 0.29 -5.25 9.07
CA PRO A 235 0.51 -4.79 10.45
C PRO A 235 -0.70 -4.08 11.05
N VAL A 236 -1.32 -3.17 10.29
CA VAL A 236 -2.46 -2.37 10.78
C VAL A 236 -3.72 -3.24 10.91
N LEU A 237 -3.95 -4.15 9.95
CA LEU A 237 -5.07 -5.08 9.97
C LEU A 237 -5.02 -6.01 11.19
N SER A 238 -3.81 -6.49 11.54
CA SER A 238 -3.56 -7.41 12.66
C SER A 238 -3.33 -6.71 13.99
N SER A 239 -3.34 -5.37 14.02
CA SER A 239 -3.14 -4.59 15.24
C SER A 239 -4.24 -4.82 16.27
N THR A 240 -3.85 -4.87 17.54
CA THR A 240 -4.74 -4.79 18.71
C THR A 240 -4.64 -3.46 19.44
N GLU A 241 -3.73 -2.57 19.03
CA GLU A 241 -3.43 -1.30 19.70
C GLU A 241 -3.96 -0.08 18.92
N LEU A 242 -4.22 -0.24 17.62
CA LEU A 242 -4.58 0.87 16.74
C LEU A 242 -5.80 1.66 17.25
N LYS A 243 -5.62 2.97 17.37
CA LYS A 243 -6.69 3.94 17.67
C LYS A 243 -7.07 4.77 16.45
N TYR A 244 -6.09 5.21 15.66
CA TYR A 244 -6.35 6.05 14.48
C TYR A 244 -5.22 5.97 13.45
N ALA A 245 -5.57 5.76 12.18
CA ALA A 245 -4.61 5.77 11.07
C ALA A 245 -5.09 6.67 9.93
N ILE A 246 -4.19 7.52 9.43
CA ILE A 246 -4.37 8.34 8.23
C ILE A 246 -3.59 7.72 7.08
N ALA A 247 -4.22 7.60 5.92
CA ALA A 247 -3.63 7.11 4.68
C ALA A 247 -3.91 8.09 3.53
N PRO A 248 -3.13 8.04 2.43
CA PRO A 248 -3.35 8.93 1.31
C PRO A 248 -4.60 8.51 0.53
N LYS A 249 -5.54 9.44 0.34
CA LYS A 249 -6.68 9.24 -0.57
C LYS A 249 -6.18 9.01 -2.00
N TYR A 250 -6.89 8.18 -2.77
CA TYR A 250 -6.55 7.76 -4.14
C TYR A 250 -5.31 6.87 -4.27
N TRP A 251 -4.90 6.22 -3.17
CA TRP A 251 -3.83 5.22 -3.04
C TRP A 251 -2.81 5.17 -4.19
N ALA A 252 -1.57 5.59 -3.96
CA ALA A 252 -0.52 5.67 -4.99
C ALA A 252 -0.80 6.64 -6.15
N ARG A 253 -1.91 7.39 -6.16
CA ARG A 253 -2.15 8.50 -7.09
C ARG A 253 -2.61 9.77 -6.40
N HIS A 254 -2.38 9.89 -5.09
CA HIS A 254 -2.76 11.04 -4.25
C HIS A 254 -2.44 12.39 -4.90
N ASN A 255 -1.21 12.55 -5.39
CA ASN A 255 -0.71 13.81 -5.92
C ASN A 255 -1.43 14.26 -7.21
N ILE A 256 -1.92 13.31 -8.01
CA ILE A 256 -2.30 13.57 -9.40
C ILE A 256 -3.72 13.15 -9.75
N SER A 257 -4.39 12.40 -8.88
CA SER A 257 -5.76 11.95 -9.10
C SER A 257 -6.73 13.13 -9.20
N ASP A 258 -7.68 12.98 -10.11
CA ASP A 258 -8.85 13.84 -10.29
C ASP A 258 -10.14 13.18 -9.74
N GLY A 259 -10.02 12.08 -8.99
CA GLY A 259 -11.12 11.30 -8.42
C GLY A 259 -11.00 9.79 -8.65
N PHE A 260 -10.13 9.34 -9.56
CA PHE A 260 -9.84 7.91 -9.73
C PHE A 260 -8.95 7.36 -8.61
N TRP A 261 -9.06 6.07 -8.31
CA TRP A 261 -8.20 5.37 -7.37
C TRP A 261 -7.25 4.45 -8.15
N SER A 262 -5.96 4.44 -7.80
CA SER A 262 -5.07 3.37 -8.27
C SER A 262 -5.27 2.20 -7.33
N SER A 263 -5.98 1.17 -7.83
CA SER A 263 -6.66 0.12 -7.07
C SER A 263 -7.84 0.64 -6.23
N GLU A 264 -9.06 0.29 -6.61
CA GLU A 264 -10.25 0.52 -5.78
C GLU A 264 -10.22 -0.36 -4.51
N GLN A 265 -9.44 -1.45 -4.54
CA GLN A 265 -9.29 -2.42 -3.45
C GLN A 265 -8.61 -1.86 -2.20
N ASN A 266 -7.89 -0.74 -2.32
CA ASN A 266 -7.13 -0.15 -1.22
C ASN A 266 -7.94 0.87 -0.39
N ILE A 267 -9.28 0.69 -0.36
CA ILE A 267 -10.19 1.41 0.52
C ILE A 267 -10.63 0.49 1.68
N TYR A 268 -9.94 0.60 2.80
CA TYR A 268 -10.09 -0.20 4.02
C TYR A 268 -10.87 0.56 5.10
N THR A 269 -11.82 -0.09 5.77
CA THR A 269 -12.69 0.53 6.80
C THR A 269 -11.96 0.95 8.06
N PHE A 270 -10.81 0.37 8.34
CA PHE A 270 -9.99 0.70 9.52
C PHE A 270 -9.01 1.87 9.29
N LEU A 271 -9.11 2.55 8.13
CA LEU A 271 -8.29 3.71 7.79
C LEU A 271 -9.15 4.95 7.57
N HIS A 272 -8.52 6.11 7.77
CA HIS A 272 -9.03 7.41 7.35
C HIS A 272 -8.17 7.94 6.20
N TYR A 273 -8.78 8.65 5.27
CA TYR A 273 -8.15 9.03 4.01
C TYR A 273 -8.00 10.55 3.89
N GLN A 274 -6.78 11.02 3.74
CA GLN A 274 -6.51 12.45 3.56
C GLN A 274 -6.41 12.82 2.08
N ASP A 275 -7.10 13.88 1.66
CA ASP A 275 -6.95 14.46 0.32
C ASP A 275 -5.78 15.46 0.22
N LYS A 276 -5.53 15.99 -0.98
CA LYS A 276 -4.45 16.96 -1.23
C LYS A 276 -4.59 18.29 -0.49
N LYS A 277 -5.77 18.58 0.07
CA LYS A 277 -6.07 19.79 0.82
C LYS A 277 -5.97 19.58 2.33
N GLY A 278 -5.73 18.34 2.78
CA GLY A 278 -5.68 17.98 4.20
C GLY A 278 -7.02 17.55 4.78
N LYS A 279 -8.09 17.48 3.98
CA LYS A 279 -9.38 17.02 4.49
C LYS A 279 -9.36 15.50 4.68
N ILE A 280 -9.85 15.05 5.83
CA ILE A 280 -10.00 13.63 6.17
C ILE A 280 -11.37 13.11 5.72
N PHE A 281 -11.37 11.88 5.23
CA PHE A 281 -12.54 11.13 4.77
C PHE A 281 -12.55 9.73 5.38
N THR A 282 -13.74 9.23 5.67
CA THR A 282 -13.97 7.82 5.98
C THR A 282 -13.85 6.95 4.73
N ALA A 283 -13.69 5.65 4.92
CA ALA A 283 -13.71 4.68 3.82
C ALA A 283 -15.02 4.73 3.02
N ASP A 284 -16.16 4.89 3.69
CA ASP A 284 -17.47 4.93 3.03
C ASP A 284 -17.68 6.20 2.21
N GLU A 285 -17.18 7.35 2.67
CA GLU A 285 -17.16 8.57 1.86
C GLU A 285 -16.29 8.38 0.61
N CYS A 286 -15.13 7.74 0.75
CA CYS A 286 -14.26 7.43 -0.38
C CYS A 286 -14.95 6.51 -1.41
N ARG A 287 -15.64 5.45 -0.95
CA ARG A 287 -16.40 4.55 -1.82
C ARG A 287 -17.55 5.28 -2.53
N LYS A 288 -18.31 6.10 -1.81
CA LYS A 288 -19.40 6.91 -2.40
C LYS A 288 -18.90 7.86 -3.48
N GLU A 289 -17.77 8.53 -3.23
CA GLU A 289 -17.15 9.41 -4.23
C GLU A 289 -16.63 8.64 -5.45
N LEU A 290 -16.00 7.49 -5.24
CA LEU A 290 -15.52 6.62 -6.31
C LEU A 290 -16.69 6.11 -7.17
N GLU A 291 -17.78 5.65 -6.55
CA GLU A 291 -18.98 5.20 -7.28
C GLU A 291 -19.61 6.33 -8.11
N LYS A 292 -19.61 7.56 -7.58
CA LYS A 292 -20.02 8.74 -8.36
C LYS A 292 -19.05 8.99 -9.52
N TYR A 293 -17.74 8.94 -9.27
CA TYR A 293 -16.71 9.15 -10.29
C TYR A 293 -16.83 8.17 -11.44
N LYS A 294 -17.05 6.88 -11.16
CA LYS A 294 -17.23 5.80 -12.15
C LYS A 294 -18.40 6.09 -13.11
N LYS A 295 -19.48 6.67 -12.60
CA LYS A 295 -20.68 7.02 -13.37
C LYS A 295 -20.49 8.27 -14.23
N THR A 296 -19.72 9.25 -13.77
CA THR A 296 -19.65 10.58 -14.42
C THR A 296 -18.36 10.86 -15.19
N SER A 297 -17.28 10.12 -14.92
CA SER A 297 -15.95 10.42 -15.46
C SER A 297 -15.78 9.94 -16.90
N ARG A 298 -15.49 10.88 -17.81
CA ARG A 298 -15.05 10.57 -19.18
C ARG A 298 -13.71 9.84 -19.22
N LEU A 299 -12.87 9.99 -18.19
CA LEU A 299 -11.62 9.25 -18.09
C LEU A 299 -11.91 7.77 -17.79
N TYR A 300 -12.73 7.50 -16.77
CA TYR A 300 -13.10 6.15 -16.36
C TYR A 300 -13.91 5.38 -17.42
N ALA A 301 -14.80 6.08 -18.14
CA ALA A 301 -15.53 5.51 -19.28
C ALA A 301 -14.64 4.97 -20.41
N ARG A 302 -13.34 5.32 -20.42
CA ARG A 302 -12.34 4.87 -21.40
C ARG A 302 -11.30 3.92 -20.80
N ARG A 303 -11.57 3.32 -19.65
CA ARG A 303 -10.69 2.28 -19.10
C ARG A 303 -10.49 1.15 -20.11
N ASN A 304 -9.33 0.52 -20.05
CA ASN A 304 -8.87 -0.53 -20.97
C ASN A 304 -8.65 -0.08 -22.42
N VAL A 305 -8.79 1.22 -22.72
CA VAL A 305 -8.59 1.76 -24.07
C VAL A 305 -7.31 2.59 -24.13
N LYS A 306 -6.35 2.14 -24.94
CA LYS A 306 -5.13 2.90 -25.21
C LYS A 306 -5.44 4.20 -25.98
N PRO A 307 -4.68 5.28 -25.75
CA PRO A 307 -4.90 6.56 -26.41
C PRO A 307 -4.53 6.49 -27.91
N GLY A 308 -5.29 7.17 -28.76
CA GLY A 308 -4.86 7.47 -30.13
C GLY A 308 -3.71 8.49 -30.18
N LYS A 309 -3.10 8.68 -31.36
CA LYS A 309 -1.88 9.50 -31.57
C LYS A 309 -1.94 10.89 -30.92
N PHE A 310 -3.04 11.63 -31.14
CA PHE A 310 -3.21 12.98 -30.59
C PHE A 310 -3.24 12.99 -29.05
N ARG A 311 -4.04 12.12 -28.44
CA ARG A 311 -4.12 12.03 -26.97
C ARG A 311 -2.79 11.56 -26.38
N TYR A 312 -2.11 10.63 -27.02
CA TYR A 312 -0.78 10.18 -26.61
C TYR A 312 0.23 11.34 -26.62
N PHE A 313 0.22 12.20 -27.64
CA PHE A 313 1.03 13.42 -27.67
C PHE A 313 0.71 14.35 -26.48
N CYS A 314 -0.56 14.62 -26.20
CA CYS A 314 -0.96 15.40 -25.02
C CYS A 314 -0.51 14.75 -23.70
N GLN A 315 -0.53 13.41 -23.61
CA GLN A 315 -0.03 12.68 -22.45
C GLN A 315 1.49 12.86 -22.25
N ILE A 316 2.28 12.90 -23.33
CA ILE A 316 3.72 13.21 -23.25
C ILE A 316 3.93 14.60 -22.63
N ILE A 317 3.19 15.61 -23.10
CA ILE A 317 3.28 16.97 -22.58
C ILE A 317 2.91 16.99 -21.09
N ARG A 318 1.74 16.43 -20.73
CA ARG A 318 1.28 16.35 -19.34
C ARG A 318 2.35 15.73 -18.43
N ARG A 319 2.92 14.58 -18.83
CA ARG A 319 3.96 13.89 -18.07
C ARG A 319 5.17 14.80 -17.86
N LYS A 320 5.66 15.46 -18.91
CA LYS A 320 6.80 16.39 -18.81
C LYS A 320 6.50 17.54 -17.83
N CYS A 321 5.29 18.08 -17.85
CA CYS A 321 4.87 19.12 -16.90
C CYS A 321 4.85 18.60 -15.45
N ILE A 322 4.29 17.42 -15.20
CA ILE A 322 4.23 16.82 -13.85
C ILE A 322 5.64 16.63 -13.30
N TYR A 323 6.53 16.02 -14.08
CA TYR A 323 7.92 15.78 -13.66
C TYR A 323 8.71 17.09 -13.53
N GLY A 324 8.49 18.06 -14.43
CA GLY A 324 9.12 19.39 -14.34
C GLY A 324 8.77 20.12 -13.04
N VAL A 325 7.47 20.16 -12.69
CA VAL A 325 7.01 20.75 -11.43
C VAL A 325 7.58 20.00 -10.22
N PHE A 326 7.63 18.67 -10.28
CA PHE A 326 8.17 17.84 -9.21
C PHE A 326 9.65 18.12 -8.94
N TYR A 327 10.48 18.10 -9.97
CA TYR A 327 11.91 18.38 -9.81
C TYR A 327 12.17 19.83 -9.42
N LEU A 328 11.38 20.78 -9.92
CA LEU A 328 11.45 22.17 -9.47
C LEU A 328 11.17 22.27 -7.96
N LYS A 329 10.12 21.59 -7.46
CA LYS A 329 9.85 21.51 -6.01
C LYS A 329 11.00 20.86 -5.24
N LYS A 330 11.64 19.79 -5.77
CA LYS A 330 12.83 19.18 -5.13
C LYS A 330 13.99 20.17 -5.04
N ILE A 331 14.23 20.97 -6.08
CA ILE A 331 15.27 22.02 -6.10
C ILE A 331 14.96 23.09 -5.06
N VAL A 332 13.75 23.65 -5.06
CA VAL A 332 13.32 24.67 -4.10
C VAL A 332 13.49 24.16 -2.66
N ARG A 333 13.04 22.94 -2.36
CA ARG A 333 13.20 22.33 -1.03
C ARG A 333 14.66 22.10 -0.64
N SER A 334 15.51 21.78 -1.62
CA SER A 334 16.95 21.70 -1.38
C SER A 334 17.55 23.05 -1.01
N LEU A 335 17.08 24.14 -1.62
CA LEU A 335 17.50 25.49 -1.28
C LEU A 335 16.99 25.89 0.12
N GLU A 336 15.71 25.67 0.41
CA GLU A 336 15.10 25.95 1.73
C GLU A 336 15.86 25.26 2.89
N ARG A 337 16.30 24.01 2.69
CA ARG A 337 17.11 23.29 3.67
C ARG A 337 18.54 23.82 3.79
N ARG A 338 19.10 24.43 2.75
CA ARG A 338 20.46 25.00 2.76
C ARG A 338 20.49 26.43 3.31
N THR A 339 19.39 27.16 3.16
CA THR A 339 19.22 28.52 3.70
C THR A 339 18.69 28.53 5.14
N GLY A 340 18.38 27.36 5.71
CA GLY A 340 17.91 27.24 7.09
C GLY A 340 16.43 27.59 7.30
N ILE A 341 15.66 27.79 6.23
CA ILE A 341 14.20 28.00 6.30
C ILE A 341 13.52 26.75 6.87
N ILE A 342 13.94 25.57 6.40
CA ILE A 342 13.56 24.29 6.98
C ILE A 342 14.66 23.88 7.95
N LYS A 343 14.35 23.94 9.26
CA LYS A 343 15.28 23.53 10.31
C LYS A 343 15.48 22.02 10.27
N ARG A 344 16.70 21.57 10.57
CA ARG A 344 17.02 20.17 10.85
C ARG A 344 17.13 20.01 12.35
N ILE A 345 16.67 18.88 12.89
CA ILE A 345 17.04 18.48 14.27
C ILE A 345 18.54 18.27 14.32
#